data_AF-A0A2K9EFS4-F1
#
_entry.id   AF-A0A2K9EFS4-F1
#
_cell.length_a   1.000
_cell.length_b   1.000
_cell.length_c   1.000
_cell.angle_alpha   90.00
_cell.angle_beta   90.00
_cell.angle_gamma   90.00
#
_symmetry.space_group_name_H-M   'P 1'
#
loop_
_entity.id
_entity.type
_entity.pdbx_description
1 polymer ?
#
loop_
_entity_poly.entity_id
_entity_poly.type
_entity_poly.pdbx_seq_one_letter_code
_entity_poly.pdbx_strand_id
1 'polypeptide(L)'
;MGSKVLWIIIGVLSIIAGIFALANPLAATLTATLIAGWGFLIVGVLQIVAVFQAEGWGGRIWAGVLAAAFILVGIQLLGNPLEGTISLTVAVGILFMITGIARIIMSFSLQRGGGFWLVLLSGVLAVILSLMIFSNFPQSAAVMLGVMLAVELISNGVAMIVLGSTARK
;
A
#
# COMPACT_ATOMS: atom_id res chain seq x y z
N MET A 1 23.61 6.26 15.45
CA MET A 1 23.49 7.44 14.54
C MET A 1 22.93 7.07 13.17
N GLY A 2 23.26 5.90 12.59
CA GLY A 2 22.78 5.51 11.25
C GLY A 2 21.26 5.40 11.07
N SER A 3 20.53 4.88 12.04
CA SER A 3 19.08 4.63 11.88
C SER A 3 18.25 5.90 11.63
N LYS A 4 18.47 6.98 12.40
CA LYS A 4 17.69 8.24 12.27
C LYS A 4 17.85 8.91 10.91
N VAL A 5 19.09 9.01 10.44
CA VAL A 5 19.41 9.59 9.13
C VAL A 5 18.78 8.74 8.02
N LEU A 6 18.79 7.42 8.18
CA LEU A 6 18.17 6.49 7.24
C LEU A 6 16.64 6.69 7.16
N TRP A 7 15.94 6.83 8.29
CA TRP A 7 14.50 7.13 8.32
C TRP A 7 14.16 8.46 7.64
N ILE A 8 14.97 9.50 7.84
CA ILE A 8 14.78 10.79 7.19
C ILE A 8 15.03 10.68 5.68
N ILE A 9 16.10 9.99 5.25
CA ILE A 9 16.41 9.77 3.84
C ILE A 9 15.28 9.02 3.14
N ILE A 10 14.82 7.89 3.71
CA ILE A 10 13.68 7.14 3.17
C ILE A 10 12.44 8.04 3.11
N GLY A 11 12.22 8.84 4.15
CA GLY A 11 11.08 9.77 4.19
C GLY A 11 11.10 10.80 3.06
N VAL A 12 12.25 11.44 2.82
CA VAL A 12 12.43 12.41 1.73
C VAL A 12 12.28 11.74 0.36
N LEU A 13 12.91 10.58 0.16
CA LEU A 13 12.76 9.80 -1.08
C LEU A 13 11.31 9.41 -1.33
N SER A 14 10.57 9.03 -0.30
CA SER A 14 9.15 8.66 -0.39
C SER A 14 8.29 9.87 -0.78
N ILE A 15 8.54 11.05 -0.23
CA ILE A 15 7.84 12.28 -0.64
C ILE A 15 8.11 12.60 -2.12
N ILE A 16 9.37 12.54 -2.54
CA ILE A 16 9.76 12.79 -3.94
C ILE A 16 9.07 11.80 -4.88
N ALA A 17 9.12 10.50 -4.54
CA ALA A 17 8.45 9.46 -5.31
C ALA A 17 6.94 9.69 -5.40
N GLY A 18 6.30 10.12 -4.31
CA GLY A 18 4.90 10.48 -4.31
C GLY A 18 4.58 11.69 -5.20
N ILE A 19 5.42 12.73 -5.21
CA ILE A 19 5.25 13.88 -6.12
C ILE A 19 5.36 13.44 -7.59
N PHE A 20 6.35 12.58 -7.91
CA PHE A 20 6.48 12.02 -9.26
C PHE A 20 5.27 11.15 -9.64
N ALA A 21 4.73 10.38 -8.71
CA ALA A 21 3.52 9.59 -8.93
C ALA A 21 2.29 10.48 -9.19
N LEU A 22 2.17 11.65 -8.57
CA LEU A 22 1.11 12.63 -8.90
C LEU A 22 1.31 13.26 -10.29
N ALA A 23 2.55 13.42 -10.76
CA ALA A 23 2.83 13.99 -12.07
C ALA A 23 2.38 13.05 -13.22
N ASN A 24 2.46 11.73 -13.02
CA ASN A 24 1.91 10.74 -13.95
C ASN A 24 1.21 9.58 -13.21
N PRO A 25 -0.05 9.77 -12.79
CA PRO A 25 -0.76 8.77 -11.99
C PRO A 25 -1.00 7.45 -12.74
N LEU A 26 -1.19 7.49 -14.06
CA LEU A 26 -1.36 6.28 -14.86
C LEU A 26 -0.09 5.42 -14.85
N ALA A 27 1.07 6.03 -15.05
CA ALA A 27 2.34 5.31 -14.97
C ALA A 27 2.58 4.73 -13.57
N ALA A 28 2.24 5.49 -12.52
CA ALA A 28 2.33 5.02 -11.14
C ALA A 28 1.43 3.80 -10.90
N THR A 29 0.18 3.83 -11.36
CA THR A 29 -0.75 2.70 -11.25
C THR A 29 -0.27 1.46 -11.98
N LEU A 30 0.17 1.60 -13.23
CA LEU A 30 0.68 0.48 -14.01
C LEU A 30 1.90 -0.14 -13.34
N THR A 31 2.84 0.70 -12.90
CA THR A 31 4.04 0.25 -12.18
C THR A 31 3.66 -0.50 -10.91
N ALA A 32 2.74 0.05 -10.10
CA ALA A 32 2.27 -0.59 -8.88
C ALA A 32 1.56 -1.93 -9.15
N THR A 33 0.74 -1.98 -10.19
CA THR A 33 0.02 -3.20 -10.61
C THR A 33 1.00 -4.28 -11.07
N LEU A 34 2.04 -3.91 -11.81
CA LEU A 34 3.09 -4.84 -12.23
C LEU A 34 3.91 -5.35 -11.05
N ILE A 35 4.31 -4.46 -10.14
CA ILE A 35 5.03 -4.84 -8.91
C ILE A 35 4.18 -5.80 -8.08
N ALA A 36 2.88 -5.50 -7.91
CA ALA A 36 1.96 -6.39 -7.21
C ALA A 36 1.82 -7.74 -7.92
N GLY A 37 1.65 -7.76 -9.25
CA GLY A 37 1.53 -8.98 -10.04
C GLY A 37 2.75 -9.89 -9.90
N TRP A 38 3.97 -9.34 -10.02
CA TRP A 38 5.20 -10.07 -9.76
C TRP A 38 5.30 -10.54 -8.31
N GLY A 39 4.90 -9.71 -7.34
CA GLY A 39 4.85 -10.09 -5.93
C GLY A 39 3.94 -11.28 -5.68
N PHE A 40 2.72 -11.27 -6.23
CA PHE A 40 1.77 -12.37 -6.15
C PHE A 40 2.34 -13.66 -6.77
N LEU A 41 3.02 -13.58 -7.92
CA LEU A 41 3.71 -14.73 -8.51
C LEU A 41 4.80 -15.29 -7.60
N ILE A 42 5.68 -14.43 -7.08
CA ILE A 42 6.77 -14.86 -6.19
C ILE A 42 6.18 -15.53 -4.95
N VAL A 43 5.19 -14.92 -4.31
CA VAL A 43 4.52 -15.50 -3.14
C VAL A 43 3.85 -16.83 -3.48
N GLY A 44 3.18 -16.93 -4.62
CA GLY A 44 2.56 -18.16 -5.09
C GLY A 44 3.58 -19.28 -5.32
N VAL A 45 4.71 -18.99 -5.95
CA VAL A 45 5.81 -19.94 -6.15
C VAL A 45 6.42 -20.36 -4.81
N LEU A 46 6.62 -19.44 -3.87
CA LEU A 46 7.11 -19.78 -2.53
C LEU A 46 6.11 -20.66 -1.76
N GLN A 47 4.81 -20.45 -1.94
CA GLN A 47 3.78 -21.29 -1.33
C GLN A 47 3.75 -22.71 -1.90
N ILE A 48 4.18 -22.93 -3.15
CA ILE A 48 4.38 -24.29 -3.67
C ILE A 48 5.37 -25.07 -2.78
N VAL A 49 6.44 -24.41 -2.30
CA VAL A 49 7.38 -25.02 -1.36
C VAL A 49 6.68 -25.41 -0.05
N ALA A 50 5.76 -24.56 0.44
CA ALA A 50 4.96 -24.83 1.64
C ALA A 50 4.01 -26.03 1.47
N VAL A 51 3.52 -26.34 0.25
CA VAL A 51 2.74 -27.56 -0.04
C VAL A 51 3.56 -28.81 0.28
N PHE A 52 4.85 -28.80 -0.04
CA PHE A 52 5.72 -29.93 0.21
C PHE A 52 6.10 -30.06 1.69
N GLN A 53 6.21 -28.94 2.41
CA GLN A 53 6.56 -28.90 3.83
C GLN A 53 5.37 -29.12 4.78
N ALA A 54 4.13 -28.94 4.34
CA ALA A 54 2.97 -29.10 5.20
C ALA A 54 2.74 -30.55 5.62
N GLU A 55 2.63 -30.77 6.94
CA GLU A 55 2.30 -32.07 7.54
C GLU A 55 0.78 -32.28 7.54
N GLY A 56 0.34 -33.42 6.99
CA GLY A 56 -1.08 -33.78 6.88
C GLY A 56 -1.78 -33.31 5.60
N TRP A 57 -2.75 -34.11 5.15
CA TRP A 57 -3.46 -33.88 3.88
C TRP A 57 -4.22 -32.56 3.81
N GLY A 58 -4.82 -32.12 4.92
CA GLY A 58 -5.56 -30.86 4.99
C GLY A 58 -4.67 -29.63 4.79
N GLY A 59 -3.49 -29.60 5.43
CA GLY A 59 -2.54 -28.50 5.29
C GLY A 59 -1.96 -28.39 3.88
N ARG A 60 -1.68 -29.54 3.25
CA ARG A 60 -1.18 -29.61 1.86
C ARG A 60 -2.18 -29.09 0.84
N ILE A 61 -3.45 -29.50 0.96
CA ILE A 61 -4.52 -29.04 0.05
C ILE A 61 -4.71 -27.53 0.21
N TRP A 62 -4.78 -27.02 1.45
CA TRP A 62 -4.92 -25.59 1.69
C TRP A 62 -3.76 -24.77 1.14
N ALA A 63 -2.52 -25.21 1.39
CA ALA A 63 -1.34 -24.56 0.84
C ALA A 63 -1.36 -24.59 -0.71
N GLY A 64 -1.82 -25.67 -1.32
CA GLY A 64 -1.90 -25.81 -2.78
C GLY A 64 -2.94 -24.89 -3.41
N VAL A 65 -4.12 -24.80 -2.78
CA VAL A 65 -5.18 -23.88 -3.20
C VAL A 65 -4.71 -22.42 -3.11
N LEU A 66 -4.05 -22.05 -2.01
CA LEU A 66 -3.49 -20.71 -1.85
C LEU A 66 -2.39 -20.45 -2.90
N ALA A 67 -1.45 -21.38 -3.10
CA ALA A 67 -0.41 -21.23 -4.10
C ALA A 67 -0.99 -21.00 -5.51
N ALA A 68 -1.98 -21.81 -5.90
CA ALA A 68 -2.67 -21.66 -7.17
C ALA A 68 -3.39 -20.31 -7.27
N ALA A 69 -4.11 -19.88 -6.22
CA ALA A 69 -4.79 -18.59 -6.20
C ALA A 69 -3.82 -17.42 -6.38
N PHE A 70 -2.70 -17.41 -5.65
CA PHE A 70 -1.66 -16.37 -5.76
C PHE A 70 -1.04 -16.32 -7.16
N ILE A 71 -0.75 -17.49 -7.76
CA ILE A 71 -0.21 -17.56 -9.12
C ILE A 71 -1.23 -17.04 -10.14
N LEU A 72 -2.49 -17.49 -10.06
CA LEU A 72 -3.54 -17.06 -10.99
C LEU A 72 -3.77 -15.55 -10.94
N VAL A 73 -3.85 -14.98 -9.74
CA VAL A 73 -3.94 -13.53 -9.54
C VAL A 73 -2.72 -12.83 -10.15
N GLY A 74 -1.51 -13.31 -9.88
CA GLY A 74 -0.29 -12.75 -10.46
C GLY A 74 -0.28 -12.77 -11.99
N ILE A 75 -0.65 -13.89 -12.62
CA ILE A 75 -0.74 -14.01 -14.08
C ILE A 75 -1.80 -13.04 -14.63
N GLN A 76 -2.97 -12.95 -13.99
CA GLN A 76 -4.05 -12.09 -14.45
C GLN A 76 -3.66 -10.60 -14.38
N LEU A 77 -2.97 -10.18 -13.31
CA LEU A 77 -2.46 -8.82 -13.17
C LEU A 77 -1.42 -8.47 -14.24
N LEU A 78 -0.55 -9.42 -14.61
CA LEU A 78 0.49 -9.19 -15.62
C LEU A 78 -0.06 -9.28 -17.06
N GLY A 79 -1.04 -10.14 -17.30
CA GLY A 79 -1.67 -10.30 -18.61
C GLY A 79 -2.59 -9.14 -18.98
N ASN A 80 -3.44 -8.70 -18.05
CA ASN A 80 -4.36 -7.59 -18.23
C ASN A 80 -4.28 -6.60 -17.05
N PRO A 81 -3.24 -5.75 -16.98
CA PRO A 81 -3.04 -4.83 -15.86
C PRO A 81 -4.20 -3.85 -15.67
N LEU A 82 -4.91 -3.49 -16.75
CA LEU A 82 -6.10 -2.62 -16.69
C LEU A 82 -7.24 -3.23 -15.88
N GLU A 83 -7.51 -4.52 -16.03
CA GLU A 83 -8.52 -5.21 -15.23
C GLU A 83 -8.02 -5.47 -13.80
N GLY A 84 -6.77 -5.92 -13.66
CA GLY A 84 -6.15 -6.16 -12.35
C GLY A 84 -6.08 -4.92 -11.46
N THR A 85 -5.99 -3.74 -12.09
CA THR A 85 -6.07 -2.44 -11.41
C THR A 85 -7.39 -2.31 -10.64
N ILE A 86 -8.54 -2.70 -11.20
CA ILE A 86 -9.83 -2.52 -10.52
C ILE A 86 -9.84 -3.29 -9.19
N SER A 87 -9.43 -4.57 -9.22
CA SER A 87 -9.35 -5.42 -8.02
C SER A 87 -8.37 -4.86 -6.99
N LEU A 88 -7.20 -4.40 -7.44
CA LEU A 88 -6.21 -3.76 -6.57
C LEU A 88 -6.72 -2.45 -5.97
N THR A 89 -7.42 -1.60 -6.73
CA THR A 89 -7.95 -0.32 -6.24
C THR A 89 -8.94 -0.55 -5.10
N VAL A 90 -9.82 -1.56 -5.22
CA VAL A 90 -10.75 -1.90 -4.15
C VAL A 90 -9.99 -2.39 -2.90
N ALA A 91 -9.03 -3.30 -3.08
CA ALA A 91 -8.24 -3.82 -1.97
C ALA A 91 -7.46 -2.71 -1.25
N VAL A 92 -6.80 -1.83 -2.01
CA VAL A 92 -6.07 -0.67 -1.49
C VAL A 92 -7.02 0.34 -0.84
N GLY A 93 -8.23 0.52 -1.39
CA GLY A 93 -9.29 1.31 -0.77
C GLY A 93 -9.65 0.84 0.63
N ILE A 94 -9.89 -0.46 0.79
CA ILE A 94 -10.15 -1.06 2.11
C ILE A 94 -8.97 -0.81 3.06
N LEU A 95 -7.73 -1.00 2.60
CA LEU A 95 -6.54 -0.76 3.40
C LEU A 95 -6.41 0.72 3.82
N PHE A 96 -6.72 1.66 2.92
CA PHE A 96 -6.73 3.09 3.22
C PHE A 96 -7.80 3.45 4.24
N MET A 97 -8.98 2.83 4.15
CA MET A 97 -10.03 3.01 5.17
C MET A 97 -9.52 2.58 6.55
N ILE A 98 -8.96 1.37 6.64
CA ILE A 98 -8.46 0.81 7.90
C ILE A 98 -7.32 1.66 8.47
N THR A 99 -6.30 1.94 7.65
CA THR A 99 -5.12 2.70 8.07
C THR A 99 -5.44 4.17 8.35
N GLY A 100 -6.35 4.78 7.58
CA GLY A 100 -6.83 6.14 7.79
C GLY A 100 -7.56 6.30 9.13
N ILE A 101 -8.49 5.38 9.44
CA ILE A 101 -9.17 5.34 10.74
C ILE A 101 -8.15 5.13 11.86
N ALA A 102 -7.21 4.20 11.70
CA ALA A 102 -6.16 3.96 12.70
C ALA A 102 -5.29 5.20 12.94
N ARG A 103 -4.89 5.92 11.88
CA ARG A 103 -4.13 7.19 11.97
C ARG A 103 -4.93 8.28 12.69
N ILE A 104 -6.23 8.40 12.43
CA ILE A 104 -7.11 9.34 13.14
C ILE A 104 -7.12 9.00 14.63
N ILE A 105 -7.35 7.74 15.01
CA ILE A 105 -7.35 7.29 16.41
C ILE A 105 -5.99 7.56 17.06
N MET A 106 -4.90 7.19 16.38
CA MET A 106 -3.53 7.38 16.87
C MET A 106 -3.19 8.85 17.05
N SER A 107 -3.70 9.75 16.20
CA SER A 107 -3.43 11.18 16.33
C SER A 107 -3.81 11.70 17.73
N PHE A 108 -4.90 11.21 18.32
CA PHE A 108 -5.33 11.63 19.65
C PHE A 108 -4.41 11.20 20.80
N SER A 109 -3.48 10.25 20.57
CA SER A 109 -2.45 9.88 21.55
C SER A 109 -1.17 10.74 21.44
N LEU A 110 -1.01 11.52 20.36
CA LEU A 110 0.09 12.47 20.23
C LEU A 110 -0.17 13.74 21.05
N GLN A 111 0.90 14.33 21.58
CA GLN A 111 0.82 15.67 22.16
C GLN A 111 0.37 16.68 21.09
N ARG A 112 -0.54 17.58 21.46
CA ARG A 112 -1.09 18.63 20.59
C ARG A 112 0.03 19.57 20.14
N GLY A 113 0.65 19.23 19.02
CA GLY A 113 1.78 19.93 18.39
C GLY A 113 1.87 19.57 16.90
N GLY A 114 3.01 19.84 16.26
CA GLY A 114 3.17 19.66 14.82
C GLY A 114 2.88 18.23 14.31
N GLY A 115 3.29 17.21 15.06
CA GLY A 115 3.03 15.80 14.70
C GLY A 115 1.55 15.42 14.75
N PHE A 116 0.78 16.01 15.66
CA PHE A 116 -0.65 15.74 15.79
C PHE A 116 -1.42 16.14 14.54
N TRP A 117 -1.25 17.39 14.07
CA TRP A 117 -1.97 17.88 12.91
C TRP A 117 -1.58 17.20 11.61
N LEU A 118 -0.31 16.84 11.45
CA LEU A 118 0.15 16.10 10.27
C LEU A 118 -0.47 14.70 10.22
N VAL A 119 -0.44 13.94 11.32
CA VAL A 119 -0.99 12.58 11.36
C VAL A 119 -2.51 12.60 11.20
N LEU A 120 -3.21 13.53 11.86
CA LEU A 120 -4.66 13.67 11.73
C LEU A 120 -5.08 14.02 10.30
N LEU A 121 -4.41 14.99 9.67
CA LEU A 121 -4.68 15.37 8.26
C LEU A 121 -4.44 14.18 7.32
N SER A 122 -3.34 13.45 7.51
CA SER A 122 -3.02 12.28 6.68
C SER A 122 -4.08 11.16 6.81
N GLY A 123 -4.59 10.93 8.02
CA GLY A 123 -5.64 9.94 8.29
C GLY A 123 -6.97 10.34 7.66
N VAL A 124 -7.36 11.63 7.81
CA VAL A 124 -8.57 12.17 7.18
C VAL A 124 -8.49 12.09 5.66
N LEU A 125 -7.36 12.47 5.06
CA LEU A 125 -7.15 12.37 3.61
C LEU A 125 -7.26 10.92 3.13
N ALA A 126 -6.66 9.96 3.84
CA ALA A 126 -6.76 8.55 3.49
C ALA A 126 -8.22 8.04 3.51
N VAL A 127 -9.00 8.42 4.53
CA VAL A 127 -10.44 8.09 4.60
C VAL A 127 -11.23 8.74 3.47
N ILE A 128 -10.98 10.02 3.17
CA ILE A 128 -11.64 10.71 2.05
C ILE A 128 -11.35 10.00 0.73
N LEU A 129 -10.09 9.69 0.45
CA LEU A 129 -9.70 8.99 -0.77
C LEU A 129 -10.36 7.61 -0.85
N SER A 130 -10.41 6.86 0.26
CA SER A 130 -11.12 5.58 0.31
C SER A 130 -12.61 5.73 -0.01
N LEU A 131 -13.29 6.71 0.61
CA LEU A 131 -14.71 6.96 0.37
C LEU A 131 -14.99 7.34 -1.09
N MET A 132 -14.09 8.10 -1.71
CA MET A 132 -14.17 8.43 -3.14
C MET A 132 -14.17 7.16 -4.02
N ILE A 133 -13.38 6.13 -3.68
CA ILE A 133 -13.33 4.88 -4.46
C ILE A 133 -14.70 4.20 -4.42
N PHE A 134 -15.23 4.04 -3.21
CA PHE A 134 -16.50 3.34 -3.01
C PHE A 134 -17.69 4.12 -3.58
N SER A 135 -17.58 5.44 -3.72
CA SER A 135 -18.60 6.26 -4.38
C SER A 135 -18.49 6.29 -5.92
N ASN A 136 -17.64 5.44 -6.52
CA ASN A 136 -17.38 5.39 -7.98
C ASN A 136 -16.83 6.72 -8.55
N PHE A 137 -16.17 7.53 -7.73
CA PHE A 137 -15.63 8.83 -8.10
C PHE A 137 -14.10 8.79 -7.97
N PRO A 138 -13.30 8.62 -9.05
CA PRO A 138 -13.53 8.94 -10.45
C PRO A 138 -13.81 7.72 -11.34
N GLN A 139 -14.29 8.01 -12.55
CA GLN A 139 -14.71 7.06 -13.59
C GLN A 139 -13.59 6.10 -14.10
N SER A 140 -12.35 6.23 -13.60
CA SER A 140 -11.21 5.39 -13.96
C SER A 140 -10.44 4.91 -12.73
N ALA A 141 -10.63 3.63 -12.39
CA ALA A 141 -9.84 2.93 -11.36
C ALA A 141 -8.32 3.01 -11.66
N ALA A 142 -7.96 3.09 -12.94
CA ALA A 142 -6.58 3.18 -13.42
C ALA A 142 -5.86 4.46 -13.00
N VAL A 143 -6.57 5.58 -12.84
CA VAL A 143 -5.94 6.81 -12.34
C VAL A 143 -5.92 6.82 -10.81
N MET A 144 -6.98 6.27 -10.21
CA MET A 144 -7.21 6.35 -8.77
C MET A 144 -6.15 5.64 -7.95
N LEU A 145 -5.73 4.43 -8.37
CA LEU A 145 -4.69 3.67 -7.67
C LEU A 145 -3.37 4.46 -7.54
N GLY A 146 -2.97 5.14 -8.61
CA GLY A 146 -1.75 5.93 -8.68
C GLY A 146 -1.83 7.18 -7.80
N VAL A 147 -2.98 7.86 -7.80
CA VAL A 147 -3.22 8.99 -6.89
C VAL A 147 -3.17 8.53 -5.43
N MET A 148 -3.79 7.41 -5.10
CA MET A 148 -3.74 6.84 -3.76
C MET A 148 -2.31 6.52 -3.35
N LEU A 149 -1.60 5.75 -4.17
CA LEU A 149 -0.22 5.37 -3.90
C LEU A 149 0.68 6.60 -3.71
N ALA A 150 0.48 7.64 -4.51
CA ALA A 150 1.18 8.89 -4.36
C ALA A 150 0.92 9.57 -3.00
N VAL A 151 -0.34 9.67 -2.59
CA VAL A 151 -0.72 10.25 -1.30
C VAL A 151 -0.17 9.42 -0.14
N GLU A 152 -0.17 8.10 -0.25
CA GLU A 152 0.39 7.22 0.77
C GLU A 152 1.91 7.31 0.86
N LEU A 153 2.62 7.42 -0.27
CA LEU A 153 4.07 7.67 -0.28
C LEU A 153 4.41 9.01 0.37
N ILE A 154 3.63 10.06 0.11
CA ILE A 154 3.83 11.37 0.75
C ILE A 154 3.55 11.27 2.25
N SER A 155 2.42 10.66 2.63
CA SER A 155 2.00 10.48 4.02
C SER A 155 3.03 9.69 4.83
N ASN A 156 3.45 8.52 4.35
CA ASN A 156 4.48 7.71 4.98
C ASN A 156 5.82 8.43 5.00
N GLY A 157 6.16 9.18 3.95
CA GLY A 157 7.38 9.96 3.91
C GLY A 157 7.45 11.02 5.02
N VAL A 158 6.36 11.78 5.19
CA VAL A 158 6.21 12.74 6.30
C VAL A 158 6.29 12.02 7.65
N ALA A 159 5.57 10.90 7.81
CA ALA A 159 5.60 10.13 9.05
C ALA A 159 7.02 9.65 9.41
N MET A 160 7.78 9.13 8.45
CA MET A 160 9.16 8.68 8.66
C MET A 160 10.10 9.83 9.03
N ILE A 161 9.92 11.03 8.46
CA ILE A 161 10.67 12.22 8.87
C ILE A 161 10.32 12.64 10.30
N VAL A 162 9.04 12.62 10.67
CA VAL A 162 8.59 12.95 12.04
C VAL A 162 9.07 11.92 13.05
N LEU A 163 8.96 10.63 12.76
CA LEU A 163 9.47 9.56 13.63
C LEU A 163 11.00 9.58 13.74
N GLY A 164 11.70 9.82 12.63
CA GLY A 164 13.16 9.98 12.61
C GLY A 164 13.66 11.18 13.43
N SER A 165 12.87 12.26 13.48
CA SER A 165 13.18 13.48 14.26
C SER A 165 12.77 13.38 15.74
N THR A 166 11.74 12.60 16.07
CA THR A 166 11.25 12.40 17.45
C THR A 166 11.84 11.19 18.16
N ALA A 167 12.49 10.26 17.44
CA ALA A 167 13.28 9.20 18.04
C ALA A 167 14.38 9.82 18.93
N ARG A 168 14.10 10.01 20.22
CA ARG A 168 15.10 10.37 21.23
C ARG A 168 16.01 9.16 21.48
N LYS A 169 17.22 9.47 21.95
CA LYS A 169 18.32 8.52 22.19
C LYS A 169 17.88 7.28 22.95
#